data_AF-A0A4Y8T1K3-F1
#
_entry.id   AF-A0A4Y8T1K3-F1
#
_cell.length_a   1.000
_cell.length_b   1.000
_cell.length_c   1.000
_cell.angle_alpha   90.00
_cell.angle_beta   90.00
_cell.angle_gamma   90.00
#
_symmetry.space_group_name_H-M   'P 1'
#
loop_
_entity.id
_entity.type
_entity.pdbx_description
1 polymer ?
#
loop_
_entity_poly.entity_id
_entity_poly.type
_entity_poly.pdbx_seq_one_letter_code
_entity_poly.pdbx_strand_id
1 'polypeptide(L)'
;MLSIAILLSCSIFAFVYFVIFGPPINEKQLLNRVETYLIEQGDKKEDIKSMKIQYHWTTNYYVEVTYKDEPNAIYMYTYAIDYSINKKTVHWHNHKLIDGADERNYQFKHLHKDD
;
A
#
# COMPACT_ATOMS: atom_id res chain seq x y z
N MET A 1 24.05 -10.15 -36.03
CA MET A 1 24.07 -8.73 -35.60
C MET A 1 22.71 -8.25 -35.11
N LEU A 2 21.60 -8.54 -35.82
CA LEU A 2 20.24 -8.16 -35.40
C LEU A 2 19.85 -8.68 -34.01
N SER A 3 20.20 -9.93 -33.67
CA SER A 3 19.83 -10.56 -32.39
C SER A 3 20.52 -9.94 -31.16
N ILE A 4 21.75 -9.43 -31.32
CA ILE A 4 22.52 -8.80 -30.23
C ILE A 4 21.97 -7.40 -29.94
N ALA A 5 21.58 -6.66 -30.98
CA ALA A 5 20.95 -5.35 -30.84
C ALA A 5 19.59 -5.44 -30.12
N ILE A 6 18.79 -6.47 -30.41
CA ILE A 6 17.50 -6.71 -29.73
C ILE A 6 17.72 -7.03 -28.24
N LEU A 7 18.67 -7.91 -27.91
CA LEU A 7 19.00 -8.25 -26.52
C LEU A 7 19.46 -7.02 -25.71
N LEU A 8 20.30 -6.17 -26.30
CA LEU A 8 20.75 -4.92 -25.68
C LEU A 8 19.60 -3.93 -25.48
N SER A 9 18.69 -3.81 -26.43
CA SER A 9 17.51 -2.94 -26.28
C SER A 9 16.57 -3.42 -25.16
N CYS A 10 16.33 -4.74 -25.06
CA CYS A 10 15.51 -5.33 -24.00
C CYS A 10 16.14 -5.15 -22.61
N SER A 11 17.47 -5.30 -22.49
CA SER A 11 18.15 -5.14 -21.20
C SER A 11 18.19 -3.69 -20.74
N ILE A 12 18.33 -2.73 -21.66
CA ILE A 12 18.19 -1.29 -21.35
C ILE A 12 16.76 -0.99 -20.89
N PHE A 13 15.75 -1.51 -21.58
CA PHE A 13 14.35 -1.28 -21.21
C PHE A 13 14.02 -1.87 -19.83
N ALA A 14 14.48 -3.08 -19.54
CA ALA A 14 14.34 -3.72 -18.24
C ALA A 14 15.08 -2.94 -17.13
N PHE A 15 16.27 -2.42 -17.42
CA PHE A 15 17.04 -1.62 -16.47
C PHE A 15 16.36 -0.27 -16.18
N VAL A 16 15.90 0.44 -17.21
CA VAL A 16 15.15 1.70 -17.04
C VAL A 16 13.86 1.45 -16.26
N TYR A 17 13.13 0.37 -16.57
CA TYR A 17 11.96 -0.03 -15.81
C TYR A 17 12.31 -0.33 -14.34
N PHE A 18 13.39 -1.06 -14.08
CA PHE A 18 13.84 -1.34 -12.71
C PHE A 18 14.27 -0.09 -11.95
N VAL A 19 14.90 0.89 -12.61
CA VAL A 19 15.31 2.16 -11.99
C VAL A 19 14.09 3.02 -11.66
N ILE A 20 13.08 3.07 -12.53
CA ILE A 20 11.87 3.90 -12.34
C ILE A 20 10.91 3.25 -11.34
N PHE A 21 10.63 1.95 -11.49
CA PHE A 21 9.63 1.26 -10.68
C PHE A 21 10.22 0.57 -9.45
N GLY A 22 11.54 0.44 -9.35
CA GLY A 22 12.23 -0.27 -8.27
C GLY A 22 12.04 -1.79 -8.33
N PRO A 23 12.69 -2.55 -7.44
CA PRO A 23 12.44 -3.97 -7.29
C PRO A 23 10.98 -4.23 -6.90
N PRO A 24 10.36 -5.34 -7.35
CA PRO A 24 9.06 -5.74 -6.85
C PRO A 24 9.14 -5.86 -5.33
N ILE A 25 8.29 -5.12 -4.63
CA ILE A 25 8.28 -5.14 -3.17
C ILE A 25 7.80 -6.50 -2.72
N ASN A 26 8.60 -7.14 -1.88
CA ASN A 26 8.19 -8.37 -1.22
C ASN A 26 7.00 -8.08 -0.31
N GLU A 27 5.98 -8.93 -0.37
CA GLU A 27 4.78 -8.86 0.48
C GLU A 27 5.10 -8.57 1.96
N LYS A 28 6.10 -9.25 2.53
CA LYS A 28 6.52 -9.02 3.91
C LYS A 28 7.06 -7.61 4.15
N GLN A 29 7.78 -7.05 3.18
CA GLN A 29 8.30 -5.69 3.27
C GLN A 29 7.18 -4.66 3.18
N LEU A 30 6.16 -4.92 2.35
CA LEU A 30 4.99 -4.04 2.24
C LEU A 30 4.23 -3.98 3.58
N LEU A 31 3.96 -5.14 4.18
CA LEU A 31 3.29 -5.22 5.49
C LEU A 31 4.09 -4.49 6.57
N ASN A 32 5.40 -4.71 6.65
CA ASN A 32 6.24 -4.02 7.64
C ASN A 32 6.25 -2.50 7.43
N ARG A 33 6.23 -2.02 6.18
CA ARG A 33 6.19 -0.58 5.88
C ARG A 33 4.87 0.05 6.32
N VAL A 34 3.75 -0.61 6.04
CA VAL A 34 2.44 -0.15 6.49
C VAL A 34 2.34 -0.19 8.02
N GLU A 35 2.82 -1.26 8.67
CA GLU A 35 2.85 -1.35 10.13
C GLU A 35 3.68 -0.22 10.75
N THR A 36 4.88 0.03 10.20
CA THR A 36 5.75 1.12 10.66
C THR A 36 5.06 2.48 10.51
N TYR A 37 4.45 2.74 9.36
CA TYR A 37 3.71 3.97 9.10
C TYR A 37 2.57 4.18 10.10
N LEU A 38 1.76 3.15 10.38
CA LEU A 38 0.66 3.25 11.34
C LEU A 38 1.17 3.57 12.76
N ILE A 39 2.28 2.94 13.16
CA ILE A 39 2.92 3.24 14.44
C ILE A 39 3.43 4.69 14.48
N GLU A 40 4.02 5.17 13.38
CA GLU A 40 4.45 6.58 13.24
C GLU A 40 3.28 7.57 13.30
N GLN A 41 2.08 7.18 12.82
CA GLN A 41 0.84 7.95 12.97
C GLN A 41 0.22 7.86 14.38
N GLY A 42 0.78 7.05 15.28
CA GLY A 42 0.36 6.94 16.68
C GLY A 42 -0.50 5.71 17.02
N ASP A 43 -0.75 4.82 16.06
CA ASP A 43 -1.44 3.57 16.34
C ASP A 43 -0.54 2.60 17.12
N LYS A 44 -1.16 1.75 17.95
CA LYS A 44 -0.43 0.68 18.64
C LYS A 44 -0.56 -0.61 17.86
N LYS A 45 0.58 -1.29 17.67
CA LYS A 45 0.63 -2.63 17.05
C LYS A 45 -0.32 -3.63 17.72
N GLU A 46 -0.50 -3.51 19.03
CA GLU A 46 -1.38 -4.39 19.82
C GLU A 46 -2.86 -4.21 19.49
N ASP A 47 -3.27 -3.06 18.95
CA ASP A 47 -4.65 -2.75 18.59
C ASP A 47 -5.01 -3.27 17.19
N ILE A 48 -3.99 -3.58 16.37
CA ILE A 48 -4.16 -4.17 15.05
C ILE A 48 -4.57 -5.64 15.21
N LYS A 49 -5.73 -6.00 14.66
CA LYS A 49 -6.26 -7.37 14.66
C LYS A 49 -5.68 -8.19 13.52
N SER A 50 -5.61 -7.62 12.33
CA SER A 50 -5.07 -8.29 11.15
C SER A 50 -4.60 -7.31 10.10
N MET A 51 -3.55 -7.69 9.38
CA MET A 51 -3.09 -7.03 8.16
C MET A 51 -3.02 -8.06 7.04
N LYS A 52 -3.60 -7.76 5.89
CA LYS A 52 -3.61 -8.67 4.72
C LYS A 52 -3.26 -7.88 3.47
N ILE A 53 -2.49 -8.50 2.59
CA ILE A 53 -2.20 -7.92 1.29
C ILE A 53 -3.28 -8.38 0.33
N GLN A 54 -3.74 -7.45 -0.49
CA GLN A 54 -4.66 -7.71 -1.57
C GLN A 54 -4.11 -7.08 -2.84
N TYR A 55 -4.34 -7.76 -3.95
CA TYR A 55 -3.99 -7.25 -5.26
C TYR A 55 -5.20 -6.52 -5.87
N HIS A 56 -4.99 -5.26 -6.28
CA HIS A 56 -5.90 -4.53 -7.15
C HIS A 56 -5.27 -4.36 -8.52
N TRP A 57 -6.06 -4.56 -9.57
CA TRP A 57 -5.60 -4.42 -10.95
C TRP A 57 -5.29 -2.97 -11.35
N THR A 58 -5.90 -1.96 -10.71
CA THR A 58 -5.62 -0.53 -10.98
C THR A 58 -4.54 0.08 -10.10
N THR A 59 -4.46 -0.28 -8.82
CA THR A 59 -3.62 0.39 -7.81
C THR A 59 -2.47 -0.49 -7.30
N ASN A 60 -2.21 -1.62 -7.97
CA ASN A 60 -1.28 -2.68 -7.55
C ASN A 60 -1.68 -3.25 -6.18
N TYR A 61 -0.71 -3.48 -5.30
CA TYR A 61 -0.92 -4.09 -4.00
C TYR A 61 -1.35 -3.05 -2.96
N TYR A 62 -2.38 -3.39 -2.19
CA TYR A 62 -2.79 -2.65 -1.00
C TYR A 62 -2.80 -3.56 0.22
N VAL A 63 -2.63 -2.95 1.38
CA VAL A 63 -2.72 -3.62 2.67
C VAL A 63 -4.04 -3.26 3.31
N GLU A 64 -4.88 -4.26 3.52
CA GLU A 64 -6.08 -4.19 4.34
C GLU A 64 -5.69 -4.34 5.81
N VAL A 65 -6.07 -3.37 6.62
CA VAL A 65 -5.83 -3.32 8.07
C VAL A 65 -7.17 -3.31 8.78
N THR A 66 -7.31 -4.16 9.79
CA THR A 66 -8.47 -4.22 10.66
C THR A 66 -8.02 -4.11 12.10
N TYR A 67 -8.69 -3.26 12.87
CA TYR A 67 -8.40 -3.04 14.30
C TYR A 67 -9.30 -3.92 15.18
N LYS A 68 -8.89 -4.12 16.43
CA LYS A 68 -9.63 -4.94 17.39
C LYS A 68 -10.90 -4.26 17.88
N ASP A 69 -10.88 -2.95 18.06
CA ASP A 69 -12.02 -2.15 18.49
C ASP A 69 -12.97 -1.78 17.33
N GLU A 70 -12.48 -1.86 16.09
CA GLU A 70 -13.26 -1.65 14.85
C GLU A 70 -13.21 -2.88 13.92
N PRO A 71 -13.75 -4.05 14.33
CA PRO A 71 -13.63 -5.28 13.55
C PRO A 71 -14.39 -5.25 12.22
N ASN A 72 -15.33 -4.31 12.06
CA ASN A 72 -16.15 -4.15 10.87
C ASN A 72 -15.59 -3.10 9.89
N ALA A 73 -14.56 -2.34 10.29
CA ALA A 73 -13.89 -1.38 9.43
C ALA A 73 -12.63 -2.00 8.82
N ILE A 74 -12.48 -1.86 7.51
CA ILE A 74 -11.26 -2.22 6.80
C ILE A 74 -10.65 -0.93 6.26
N TYR A 75 -9.41 -0.67 6.68
CA TYR A 75 -8.59 0.43 6.20
C TYR A 75 -7.63 -0.07 5.14
N MET A 76 -7.54 0.61 4.00
CA MET A 76 -6.75 0.17 2.85
C MET A 76 -5.62 1.16 2.62
N TYR A 77 -4.38 0.68 2.68
CA TYR A 77 -3.17 1.47 2.49
C TYR A 77 -2.40 0.99 1.25
N THR A 78 -1.84 1.91 0.48
CA THR A 78 -0.99 1.60 -0.67
C THR A 78 0.42 2.12 -0.45
N TYR A 79 1.39 1.52 -1.13
CA TYR A 79 2.77 1.99 -1.12
C TYR A 79 3.16 2.48 -2.52
N ALA A 80 3.01 3.77 -2.74
CA ALA A 80 3.15 4.42 -4.04
C ALA A 80 4.18 5.55 -3.99
N ILE A 81 4.58 6.06 -5.16
CA ILE A 81 5.41 7.26 -5.24
C ILE A 81 4.53 8.45 -4.87
N ASP A 82 4.95 9.18 -3.85
CA ASP A 82 4.49 10.53 -3.63
C ASP A 82 5.25 11.46 -4.58
N TYR A 83 4.53 12.07 -5.51
CA TYR A 83 5.10 12.96 -6.51
C TYR A 83 5.54 14.32 -5.94
N SER A 84 5.04 14.71 -4.76
CA SER A 84 5.43 15.97 -4.10
C SER A 84 6.85 15.91 -3.54
N ILE A 85 7.24 14.75 -2.98
CA ILE A 85 8.57 14.51 -2.39
C ILE A 85 9.43 13.54 -3.21
N ASN A 86 8.93 13.11 -4.38
CA ASN A 86 9.54 12.15 -5.29
C ASN A 86 10.09 10.89 -4.57
N LYS A 87 9.33 10.39 -3.60
CA LYS A 87 9.75 9.28 -2.73
C LYS A 87 8.57 8.34 -2.53
N LYS A 88 8.84 7.03 -2.46
CA LYS A 88 7.81 6.05 -2.15
C LYS A 88 7.45 6.10 -0.66
N THR A 89 6.18 6.31 -0.36
CA THR A 89 5.64 6.29 1.00
C THR A 89 4.32 5.53 1.05
N VAL A 90 3.85 5.26 2.27
CA VAL A 90 2.53 4.67 2.51
C VAL A 90 1.52 5.79 2.42
N HIS A 91 0.43 5.54 1.70
CA HIS A 91 -0.70 6.45 1.55
C HIS A 91 -1.98 5.74 1.94
N TRP A 92 -2.90 6.47 2.55
CA TRP A 92 -4.27 6.02 2.65
C TRP A 92 -4.88 5.91 1.24
N HIS A 93 -5.50 4.78 0.94
CA HIS A 93 -6.13 4.52 -0.34
C HIS A 93 -7.66 4.57 -0.24
N ASN A 94 -8.23 3.83 0.71
CA ASN A 94 -9.67 3.76 0.93
C ASN A 94 -10.01 3.20 2.32
N HIS A 95 -11.28 3.19 2.68
CA HIS A 95 -11.84 2.38 3.77
C HIS A 95 -13.18 1.76 3.34
N LYS A 96 -13.63 0.72 4.03
CA LYS A 96 -14.96 0.13 3.82
C LYS A 96 -15.49 -0.51 5.10
N LEU A 97 -16.82 -0.59 5.20
CA LEU A 97 -17.50 -1.38 6.23
C LEU A 97 -17.94 -2.74 5.68
N ILE A 98 -17.68 -3.82 6.41
CA ILE A 98 -18.03 -5.19 5.98
C ILE A 98 -19.40 -5.65 6.47
N ASP A 99 -20.04 -4.91 7.37
CA ASP A 99 -21.35 -5.22 7.94
C ASP A 99 -22.51 -4.55 7.18
N GLY A 100 -22.21 -3.81 6.11
CA GLY A 100 -23.21 -3.09 5.32
C GLY A 100 -23.79 -1.86 6.02
N ALA A 101 -23.17 -1.40 7.13
CA ALA A 101 -23.55 -0.15 7.76
C ALA A 101 -23.23 1.06 6.86
N ASP A 102 -23.99 2.15 7.02
CA ASP A 102 -23.77 3.40 6.29
C ASP A 102 -22.48 4.06 6.80
N GLU A 103 -21.48 4.16 5.91
CA GLU A 103 -20.18 4.78 6.19
C GLU A 103 -20.32 6.22 6.71
N ARG A 104 -21.39 6.94 6.35
CA ARG A 104 -21.64 8.33 6.78
C ARG A 104 -21.96 8.44 8.27
N ASN A 105 -22.44 7.37 8.89
CA ASN A 105 -22.78 7.35 10.31
C ASN A 105 -21.73 6.64 11.17
N TYR A 106 -20.67 6.12 10.55
CA TYR A 106 -19.60 5.42 11.24
C TYR A 106 -18.43 6.36 11.54
N GLN A 107 -17.99 6.37 12.80
CA GLN A 107 -16.83 7.17 13.20
C GLN A 107 -15.56 6.32 13.08
N PHE A 108 -14.84 6.48 11.96
CA PHE A 108 -13.55 5.85 11.73
C PHE A 108 -12.48 6.48 12.62
N LYS A 109 -12.02 5.73 13.64
CA LYS A 109 -11.03 6.24 14.60
C LYS A 109 -9.59 6.21 14.08
N HIS A 110 -9.27 5.26 13.22
CA HIS A 110 -7.92 5.01 12.71
C HIS A 110 -7.73 5.50 11.27
N LEU A 111 -8.45 6.58 10.91
CA LEU A 111 -8.41 7.14 9.56
C LEU A 111 -7.28 8.17 9.43
N HIS A 112 -6.16 7.74 8.88
CA HIS A 112 -5.01 8.61 8.59
C HIS A 112 -5.09 9.12 7.14
N LYS A 113 -5.95 10.11 6.88
CA LYS A 113 -5.99 10.77 5.57
C LYS A 113 -4.81 11.72 5.43
N ASP A 114 -4.15 11.69 4.28
CA ASP A 114 -3.19 12.72 3.91
C ASP A 114 -3.99 14.03 3.70
N ASP A 115 -3.77 15.04 4.54
CA ASP A 115 -4.39 16.38 4.49
C ASP A 115 -3.86 17.26 3.34
#